data_AF-A0A0L6WM07-F1
#
_entry.id   AF-A0A0L6WM07-F1
#
_cell.length_a   1.000
_cell.length_b   1.000
_cell.length_c   1.000
_cell.angle_alpha   90.00
_cell.angle_beta   90.00
_cell.angle_gamma   90.00
#
_symmetry.space_group_name_H-M   'P 1'
#
loop_
_entity.id
_entity.type
_entity.pdbx_description
1 polymer ?
#
loop_
_entity_poly.entity_id
_entity_poly.type
_entity_poly.pdbx_seq_one_letter_code
_entity_poly.pdbx_strand_id
1 'polypeptide(L)'
;MTTNPSESVFVLPDPLVQWPWKRILNPHYLQAKAESSAWIQSFNGIPYHVQQAMDLSKIELLAALTYPLENKDVLHACCDLMALYTFYDDYMDIAMPHEARGLATIVMDALCNPNKARPVDECVIGEISCQ
;
A
#
# COMPACT_ATOMS: atom_id res chain seq x y z
N MET A 1 23.33 10.81 -27.01
CA MET A 1 23.19 9.83 -25.92
C MET A 1 23.62 8.48 -26.49
N THR A 2 24.82 8.03 -26.13
CA THR A 2 25.40 6.76 -26.58
C THR A 2 24.94 5.67 -25.62
N THR A 3 24.07 4.78 -26.08
CA THR A 3 23.58 3.63 -25.32
C THR A 3 24.68 2.56 -25.24
N ASN A 4 25.03 2.14 -24.02
CA ASN A 4 25.90 0.98 -23.79
C ASN A 4 25.23 -0.30 -24.34
N PRO A 5 25.95 -1.26 -24.96
CA PRO A 5 25.34 -2.32 -25.75
C PRO A 5 25.03 -3.62 -24.96
N SER A 6 24.58 -3.54 -23.70
CA SER A 6 24.38 -4.76 -22.89
C SER A 6 23.18 -4.76 -21.93
N GLU A 7 22.14 -3.97 -22.18
CA GLU A 7 20.84 -4.18 -21.52
C GLU A 7 19.84 -4.68 -22.56
N SER A 8 19.44 -5.94 -22.44
CA SER A 8 18.32 -6.50 -23.21
C SER A 8 17.03 -5.84 -22.73
N VAL A 9 16.42 -5.00 -23.57
CA VAL A 9 15.12 -4.41 -23.30
C VAL A 9 14.02 -5.36 -23.74
N PHE A 10 13.10 -5.68 -22.84
CA PHE A 10 11.87 -6.42 -23.14
C PHE A 10 10.69 -5.46 -23.19
N VAL A 11 9.90 -5.51 -24.26
CA VAL A 11 8.65 -4.76 -24.37
C VAL A 11 7.50 -5.73 -24.10
N LEU A 12 6.75 -5.50 -23.03
CA LEU A 12 5.56 -6.28 -22.73
C LEU A 12 4.42 -5.86 -23.68
N PRO A 13 3.66 -6.82 -24.24
CA PRO A 13 2.42 -6.47 -24.95
C PRO A 13 1.42 -5.88 -23.96
N ASP A 14 0.46 -5.08 -24.45
CA ASP A 14 -0.62 -4.57 -23.60
C ASP A 14 -1.47 -5.74 -23.07
N PRO A 15 -1.42 -6.07 -21.76
CA PRO A 15 -2.15 -7.21 -21.22
C PRO A 15 -3.65 -6.96 -21.16
N LEU A 16 -4.10 -5.71 -21.38
CA LEU A 16 -5.50 -5.31 -21.27
C LEU A 16 -6.22 -5.19 -22.61
N VAL A 17 -5.51 -5.36 -23.75
CA VAL A 17 -6.06 -5.17 -25.10
C VAL A 17 -7.29 -6.03 -25.40
N GLN A 18 -7.36 -7.23 -24.80
CA GLN A 18 -8.47 -8.18 -24.94
C GLN A 18 -9.15 -8.47 -23.59
N TRP A 19 -9.04 -7.57 -22.62
CA TRP A 19 -9.61 -7.80 -21.29
C TRP A 19 -11.14 -7.89 -21.35
N PRO A 20 -11.76 -9.04 -21.01
CA PRO A 20 -13.19 -9.25 -21.24
C PRO A 20 -14.07 -8.60 -20.17
N TRP A 21 -13.50 -8.26 -19.01
CA TRP A 21 -14.26 -7.75 -17.87
C TRP A 21 -14.36 -6.24 -17.87
N LYS A 22 -15.59 -5.73 -17.72
CA LYS A 22 -15.83 -4.30 -17.56
C LYS A 22 -15.21 -3.82 -16.25
N ARG A 23 -14.40 -2.76 -16.32
CA ARG A 23 -13.93 -2.05 -15.13
C ARG A 23 -15.09 -1.26 -14.54
N ILE A 24 -15.46 -1.58 -13.31
CA ILE A 24 -16.43 -0.83 -12.52
C ILE A 24 -15.63 -0.15 -11.43
N LEU A 25 -15.78 1.17 -11.30
CA LEU A 25 -15.12 1.95 -10.27
C LEU A 25 -16.13 2.24 -9.16
N ASN A 26 -15.74 2.04 -7.91
CA ASN A 26 -16.61 2.42 -6.79
C ASN A 26 -16.95 3.93 -6.86
N PRO A 27 -18.25 4.32 -6.76
CA PRO A 27 -18.67 5.72 -6.83
C PRO A 27 -18.05 6.60 -5.72
N HIS A 28 -17.58 6.01 -4.63
CA HIS A 28 -16.97 6.69 -3.50
C HIS A 28 -15.44 6.88 -3.64
N TYR A 29 -14.83 6.46 -4.75
CA TYR A 29 -13.37 6.46 -4.94
C TYR A 29 -12.69 7.78 -4.57
N LEU A 30 -13.17 8.91 -5.08
CA LEU A 30 -12.51 10.20 -4.85
C LEU A 30 -12.51 10.59 -3.37
N GLN A 31 -13.60 10.28 -2.66
CA GLN A 31 -13.70 10.57 -1.24
C GLN A 31 -12.84 9.62 -0.41
N ALA A 32 -12.96 8.31 -0.62
CA ALA A 32 -12.18 7.31 0.11
C ALA A 32 -10.67 7.47 -0.14
N LYS A 33 -10.27 7.84 -1.37
CA LYS A 33 -8.88 8.19 -1.69
C LYS A 33 -8.41 9.37 -0.85
N ALA A 34 -9.15 10.48 -0.83
CA ALA A 34 -8.74 11.67 -0.10
C ALA A 34 -8.63 11.41 1.41
N GLU A 35 -9.59 10.65 1.98
CA GLU A 35 -9.59 10.27 3.39
C GLU A 35 -8.37 9.36 3.72
N SER A 36 -8.12 8.32 2.91
CA SER A 36 -7.01 7.38 3.09
C SER A 36 -5.63 8.03 2.87
N SER A 37 -5.47 8.85 1.83
CA SER A 37 -4.22 9.59 1.59
C SER A 37 -3.89 10.52 2.76
N ALA A 38 -4.90 11.21 3.31
CA ALA A 38 -4.72 12.09 4.45
C ALA A 38 -4.36 11.31 5.73
N TRP A 39 -4.94 10.12 5.92
CA TRP A 39 -4.59 9.22 7.01
C TRP A 39 -3.12 8.78 6.94
N ILE A 40 -2.65 8.28 5.79
CA ILE A 40 -1.23 7.90 5.63
C ILE A 40 -0.28 9.08 5.85
N GLN A 41 -0.62 10.25 5.32
CA GLN A 41 0.21 11.46 5.49
C GLN A 41 0.26 11.97 6.94
N SER A 42 -0.61 11.48 7.82
CA SER A 42 -0.60 11.84 9.24
C SER A 42 0.51 11.15 10.04
N PHE A 43 1.05 10.03 9.54
CA PHE A 43 2.14 9.31 10.21
C PHE A 43 3.49 9.95 9.93
N ASN A 44 4.30 10.05 10.97
CA ASN A 44 5.68 10.52 10.88
C ASN A 44 6.62 9.34 10.66
N GLY A 45 7.81 9.59 10.09
CA GLY A 45 8.85 8.56 9.97
C GLY A 45 8.70 7.62 8.76
N ILE A 46 7.79 7.92 7.84
CA ILE A 46 7.73 7.24 6.54
C ILE A 46 8.98 7.63 5.71
N PRO A 47 9.79 6.66 5.25
CA PRO A 47 10.94 6.95 4.40
C PRO A 47 10.52 7.57 3.06
N TYR A 48 11.33 8.50 2.55
CA TYR A 48 11.03 9.21 1.30
C TYR A 48 10.79 8.28 0.10
N HIS A 49 11.55 7.19 -0.02
CA HIS A 49 11.39 6.24 -1.13
C HIS A 49 10.04 5.52 -1.06
N VAL A 50 9.56 5.17 0.14
CA VAL A 50 8.25 4.55 0.34
C VAL A 50 7.14 5.55 0.03
N GLN A 51 7.27 6.80 0.48
CA GLN A 51 6.32 7.85 0.11
C GLN A 51 6.26 8.06 -1.41
N GLN A 52 7.40 8.06 -2.08
CA GLN A 52 7.47 8.18 -3.54
C GLN A 52 6.82 6.96 -4.24
N ALA A 53 7.07 5.75 -3.75
CA ALA A 53 6.43 4.53 -4.27
C ALA A 53 4.90 4.63 -4.14
N MET A 54 4.40 5.13 -3.02
CA MET A 54 2.98 5.35 -2.76
C MET A 54 2.37 6.41 -3.68
N ASP A 55 3.04 7.55 -3.87
CA ASP A 55 2.54 8.62 -4.76
C ASP A 55 2.43 8.17 -6.22
N LEU A 56 3.32 7.26 -6.64
CA LEU A 56 3.31 6.67 -7.98
C LEU A 56 2.31 5.50 -8.08
N SER A 57 2.08 4.79 -6.98
CA SER A 57 1.19 3.63 -6.91
C SER A 57 -0.26 4.07 -6.73
N LYS A 58 -1.11 3.71 -7.69
CA LYS A 58 -2.55 4.04 -7.63
C LYS A 58 -3.29 3.04 -6.74
N ILE A 59 -2.88 2.90 -5.49
CA ILE A 59 -3.35 1.83 -4.58
C ILE A 59 -4.82 2.01 -4.18
N GLU A 60 -5.30 3.24 -4.00
CA GLU A 60 -6.70 3.48 -3.66
C GLU A 60 -7.60 3.27 -4.89
N LEU A 61 -7.04 3.47 -6.09
CA LEU A 61 -7.71 3.10 -7.33
C LEU A 61 -7.82 1.58 -7.45
N LEU A 62 -6.77 0.85 -7.07
CA LEU A 62 -6.81 -0.61 -7.01
C LEU A 62 -7.89 -1.08 -6.03
N ALA A 63 -7.96 -0.51 -4.81
CA ALA A 63 -9.02 -0.79 -3.86
C ALA A 63 -10.42 -0.53 -4.47
N ALA A 64 -10.63 0.64 -5.08
CA ALA A 64 -11.92 1.00 -5.67
C ALA A 64 -12.34 0.18 -6.89
N LEU A 65 -11.39 -0.43 -7.60
CA LEU A 65 -11.66 -1.38 -8.68
C LEU A 65 -11.94 -2.79 -8.15
N THR A 66 -11.34 -3.18 -7.02
CA THR A 66 -11.54 -4.48 -6.35
C THR A 66 -12.85 -4.54 -5.58
N TYR A 67 -13.27 -3.42 -4.97
CA TYR A 67 -14.49 -3.31 -4.18
C TYR A 67 -15.50 -2.33 -4.81
N PRO A 68 -15.96 -2.56 -6.05
CA PRO A 68 -16.72 -1.57 -6.82
C PRO A 68 -18.16 -1.34 -6.32
N LEU A 69 -18.71 -2.28 -5.55
CA LEU A 69 -20.10 -2.27 -5.09
C LEU A 69 -20.24 -1.96 -3.59
N GLU A 70 -19.12 -1.86 -2.88
CA GLU A 70 -19.13 -1.64 -1.44
C GLU A 70 -19.48 -0.19 -1.08
N ASN A 71 -19.97 -0.01 0.14
CA ASN A 71 -20.25 1.32 0.67
C ASN A 71 -18.95 2.11 0.95
N LYS A 72 -19.11 3.41 1.24
CA LYS A 72 -17.97 4.31 1.50
C LYS A 72 -17.05 3.82 2.61
N ASP A 73 -17.61 3.36 3.73
CA ASP A 73 -16.84 3.03 4.92
C ASP A 73 -16.00 1.76 4.69
N VAL A 74 -16.58 0.76 4.02
CA VAL A 74 -15.85 -0.44 3.61
C VAL A 74 -14.76 -0.09 2.60
N LEU A 75 -15.07 0.75 1.59
CA LEU A 75 -14.06 1.18 0.62
C LEU A 75 -12.90 1.92 1.30
N HIS A 76 -13.18 2.80 2.25
CA HIS A 76 -12.17 3.55 2.98
C HIS A 76 -11.24 2.61 3.75
N ALA A 77 -11.80 1.66 4.50
CA ALA A 77 -11.01 0.63 5.18
C ALA A 77 -10.18 -0.22 4.19
N CYS A 78 -10.71 -0.52 3.00
CA CYS A 78 -9.96 -1.22 1.96
C CYS A 78 -8.80 -0.37 1.37
N CYS A 79 -8.97 0.95 1.25
CA CYS A 79 -7.87 1.83 0.84
C CYS A 79 -6.76 1.84 1.89
N ASP A 80 -7.12 1.96 3.17
CA ASP A 80 -6.16 1.95 4.29
C ASP A 80 -5.43 0.60 4.39
N LEU A 81 -6.15 -0.50 4.18
CA LEU A 81 -5.56 -1.84 4.11
C LEU A 81 -4.59 -1.99 2.93
N MET A 82 -4.94 -1.49 1.74
CA MET A 82 -4.04 -1.51 0.59
C MET A 82 -2.78 -0.70 0.85
N ALA A 83 -2.90 0.46 1.51
CA ALA A 83 -1.75 1.24 1.91
C ALA A 83 -0.86 0.46 2.88
N LEU A 84 -1.43 -0.15 3.93
CA LEU A 84 -0.69 -0.99 4.86
C LEU A 84 0.04 -2.13 4.15
N TYR A 85 -0.60 -2.81 3.20
CA TYR A 85 0.05 -3.86 2.41
C TYR A 85 1.24 -3.33 1.62
N THR A 86 1.12 -2.18 0.97
CA THR A 86 2.24 -1.57 0.25
C THR A 86 3.38 -1.17 1.19
N PHE A 87 3.09 -0.58 2.36
CA PHE A 87 4.11 -0.30 3.37
C PHE A 87 4.80 -1.58 3.84
N TYR A 88 4.03 -2.62 4.16
CA TYR A 88 4.60 -3.87 4.63
C TYR A 88 5.50 -4.53 3.58
N ASP A 89 5.05 -4.58 2.32
CA ASP A 89 5.80 -5.13 1.20
C ASP A 89 7.12 -4.39 0.98
N ASP A 90 7.09 -3.05 0.89
CA ASP A 90 8.29 -2.21 0.68
C ASP A 90 9.34 -2.41 1.79
N TYR A 91 8.91 -2.49 3.05
CA TYR A 91 9.82 -2.72 4.18
C TYR A 91 10.39 -4.15 4.17
N MET A 92 9.59 -5.13 3.76
CA MET A 92 9.98 -6.55 3.74
C MET A 92 10.92 -6.87 2.56
N ASP A 93 10.77 -6.20 1.42
CA ASP A 93 11.55 -6.43 0.20
C ASP A 93 13.05 -6.21 0.38
N ILE A 94 13.42 -5.29 1.28
CA ILE A 94 14.82 -4.97 1.60
C ILE A 94 15.28 -5.58 2.93
N ALA A 95 14.40 -6.26 3.66
CA ALA A 95 14.69 -6.79 4.99
C ALA A 95 15.48 -8.10 4.94
N MET A 96 16.43 -8.25 5.85
CA MET A 96 17.04 -9.54 6.12
C MET A 96 16.02 -10.48 6.79
N PRO A 97 16.18 -11.82 6.68
CA PRO A 97 15.18 -12.76 7.19
C PRO A 97 14.79 -12.59 8.67
N HIS A 98 15.71 -12.12 9.51
CA HIS A 98 15.43 -11.87 10.92
C HIS A 98 14.67 -10.55 11.16
N GLU A 99 14.95 -9.51 10.38
CA GLU A 99 14.24 -8.22 10.40
C GLU A 99 12.81 -8.42 9.89
N ALA A 100 12.65 -9.17 8.81
CA ALA A 100 11.36 -9.57 8.24
C ALA A 100 10.46 -10.27 9.27
N ARG A 101 11.04 -11.19 10.06
CA ARG A 101 10.32 -11.83 11.17
C ARG A 101 9.92 -10.83 12.26
N GLY A 102 10.79 -9.86 12.56
CA GLY A 102 10.50 -8.77 13.48
C GLY A 102 9.31 -7.92 13.02
N LEU A 103 9.32 -7.48 11.76
CA LEU A 103 8.23 -6.73 11.14
C LEU A 103 6.92 -7.51 11.17
N ALA A 104 6.93 -8.80 10.79
CA ALA A 104 5.76 -9.66 10.88
C ALA A 104 5.20 -9.75 12.31
N THR A 105 6.08 -9.83 13.31
CA THR A 105 5.68 -9.87 14.72
C THR A 105 5.03 -8.55 15.16
N ILE A 106 5.60 -7.41 14.75
CA ILE A 106 5.07 -6.07 15.04
C ILE A 106 3.68 -5.90 14.43
N VAL A 107 3.53 -6.19 13.13
CA VAL A 107 2.26 -6.05 12.40
C VAL A 107 1.18 -6.95 13.01
N MET A 108 1.50 -8.23 13.27
CA MET A 108 0.52 -9.14 13.86
C MET A 108 0.15 -8.76 15.29
N ASP A 109 1.10 -8.29 16.11
CA ASP A 109 0.81 -7.80 17.46
C ASP A 109 -0.11 -6.57 17.43
N ALA A 110 0.11 -5.64 16.49
CA ALA A 110 -0.73 -4.46 16.29
C ALA A 110 -2.15 -4.83 15.83
N LEU A 111 -2.28 -5.67 14.81
CA LEU A 111 -3.59 -6.14 14.30
C LEU A 111 -4.39 -6.92 15.35
N CYS A 112 -3.72 -7.76 16.15
CA CYS A 112 -4.39 -8.52 17.20
C CYS A 112 -4.67 -7.69 18.47
N ASN A 113 -3.95 -6.59 18.68
CA ASN A 113 -4.07 -5.74 19.87
C ASN A 113 -4.10 -4.24 19.50
N PRO A 114 -5.10 -3.76 18.76
CA PRO A 114 -5.10 -2.40 18.19
C PRO A 114 -5.10 -1.29 19.26
N ASN A 115 -5.64 -1.57 20.45
CA ASN A 115 -5.68 -0.62 21.57
C ASN A 115 -4.40 -0.58 22.42
N LYS A 116 -3.40 -1.42 22.11
CA LYS A 116 -2.13 -1.46 22.83
C LYS A 116 -1.24 -0.32 22.35
N ALA A 117 -0.79 0.53 23.27
CA ALA A 117 0.14 1.60 22.94
C ALA A 117 1.43 1.04 22.31
N ARG A 118 1.86 1.62 21.19
CA ARG A 118 3.10 1.22 20.50
C ARG A 118 4.32 1.81 21.21
N PRO A 119 5.45 1.07 21.28
CA PRO A 119 6.70 1.62 21.79
C PRO A 119 7.19 2.80 20.93
N VAL A 120 7.76 3.83 21.55
CA VAL A 120 8.23 5.06 20.87
C VAL A 120 9.30 4.79 19.81
N ASP A 121 10.15 3.78 20.03
CA ASP A 121 11.26 3.42 19.12
C ASP A 121 10.90 2.27 18.17
N GLU A 122 9.61 1.92 18.06
CA GLU A 122 9.16 0.88 17.14
C GLU A 122 9.07 1.41 15.70
N CYS A 123 9.17 0.51 14.72
CA CYS A 123 8.88 0.84 13.33
C CYS A 123 7.44 1.40 13.19
N VAL A 124 7.29 2.50 12.44
CA VAL A 124 6.01 3.19 12.16
C VAL A 124 4.93 2.24 11.64
N ILE A 125 5.31 1.14 10.99
CA ILE A 125 4.34 0.15 10.50
C ILE A 125 3.49 -0.46 11.61
N GLY A 126 3.98 -0.51 12.85
CA GLY A 126 3.21 -0.93 14.01
C GLY A 126 2.05 0.03 14.32
N GLU A 127 2.28 1.34 14.23
CA GLU A 127 1.24 2.36 14.41
C GLU A 127 0.22 2.33 13.26
N ILE A 128 0.70 2.19 12.02
CA ILE A 128 -0.16 2.07 10.83
C ILE A 128 -1.07 0.83 10.92
N SER A 129 -0.58 -0.26 11.52
CA SER A 129 -1.31 -1.52 11.67
C SER A 129 -2.34 -1.54 12.83
N CYS A 130 -2.46 -0.46 13.61
CA CYS A 130 -3.37 -0.39 14.76
C CYS A 130 -4.81 0.06 14.42
N GLN A 131 -5.15 0.20 13.13
CA GLN A 131 -6.52 0.55 12.70
C GLN A 131 -7.57 -0.50 13.10
#